data_AF-A0A7S1MYE8-F1
#
_entry.id   AF-A0A7S1MYE8-F1
#
_cell.length_a   1.000
_cell.length_b   1.000
_cell.length_c   1.000
_cell.angle_alpha   90.00
_cell.angle_beta   90.00
_cell.angle_gamma   90.00
#
_symmetry.space_group_name_H-M   'P 1'
#
loop_
_entity.id
_entity.type
_entity.pdbx_description
1 polymer ?
#
loop_
_entity_poly.entity_id
_entity_poly.type
_entity_poly.pdbx_seq_one_letter_code
_entity_poly.pdbx_strand_id
1 'polypeptide(L)'
;VFESAVAALFKVKRERLGVMDIEVKASMFEVQGDTVRDLLLPSVSSNASSGPRVSITIGGKLDGLSEKVVDTDKKAVALLRLGFSNRSPPHPNPPSHQVFRLTVTSTPRGPSDSSMHAGVGGLTLVLL
;
A
#
# COMPACT_ATOMS: atom_id res chain seq x y z
N VAL A 1 -15.08 7.39 3.60
CA VAL A 1 -14.60 7.37 2.20
C VAL A 1 -13.65 6.19 1.96
N PHE A 2 -12.54 6.07 2.72
CA PHE A 2 -11.58 4.96 2.56
C PHE A 2 -12.18 3.56 2.64
N GLU A 3 -12.90 3.23 3.73
CA GLU A 3 -13.44 1.88 3.94
C GLU A 3 -14.39 1.46 2.80
N SER A 4 -15.17 2.40 2.27
CA SER A 4 -16.05 2.18 1.12
C SER A 4 -15.27 1.88 -0.17
N ALA A 5 -14.14 2.56 -0.41
CA ALA A 5 -13.28 2.30 -1.55
C ALA A 5 -12.59 0.92 -1.47
N VAL A 6 -12.12 0.54 -0.28
CA VAL A 6 -11.57 -0.80 -0.04
C VAL A 6 -12.64 -1.87 -0.24
N ALA A 7 -13.83 -1.68 0.33
CA ALA A 7 -14.94 -2.64 0.15
C ALA A 7 -15.29 -2.82 -1.33
N ALA A 8 -15.31 -1.72 -2.10
CA ALA A 8 -15.54 -1.77 -3.56
C ALA A 8 -14.43 -2.54 -4.30
N LEU A 9 -13.15 -2.28 -3.98
CA LEU A 9 -12.02 -3.01 -4.56
C LEU A 9 -12.13 -4.52 -4.31
N PHE A 10 -12.43 -4.93 -3.07
CA PHE A 10 -12.55 -6.35 -2.73
C PHE A 10 -13.82 -7.00 -3.27
N LYS A 11 -14.89 -6.23 -3.52
CA LYS A 11 -16.05 -6.69 -4.27
C LYS A 11 -15.65 -7.03 -5.72
N VAL A 12 -14.99 -6.10 -6.41
CA VAL A 12 -14.49 -6.32 -7.79
C VAL A 12 -13.51 -7.50 -7.85
N LYS A 13 -12.60 -7.61 -6.88
CA LYS A 13 -11.67 -8.75 -6.78
C LYS A 13 -12.43 -10.07 -6.79
N ARG A 14 -13.45 -10.23 -5.92
CA ARG A 14 -14.27 -11.45 -5.82
C ARG A 14 -15.02 -11.77 -7.11
N GLU A 15 -15.61 -10.75 -7.75
CA GLU A 15 -16.35 -10.90 -9.00
C GLU A 15 -15.45 -11.35 -10.18
N ARG A 16 -14.13 -11.13 -10.07
CA ARG A 16 -13.16 -11.43 -11.13
C ARG A 16 -12.26 -12.64 -10.84
N LEU A 17 -12.37 -13.29 -9.67
CA LEU A 17 -11.52 -14.44 -9.28
C LEU A 17 -11.56 -15.62 -10.27
N GLY A 18 -12.65 -15.76 -11.03
CA GLY A 18 -12.79 -16.83 -12.04
C GLY A 18 -12.02 -16.59 -13.34
N VAL A 19 -11.66 -15.34 -13.63
CA VAL A 19 -11.07 -14.93 -14.93
C VAL A 19 -9.72 -14.23 -14.77
N MET A 20 -9.36 -13.80 -13.56
CA MET A 20 -8.11 -13.11 -13.27
C MET A 20 -7.55 -13.54 -11.92
N ASP A 21 -6.23 -13.68 -11.87
CA ASP A 21 -5.47 -13.67 -10.62
C ASP A 21 -5.23 -12.21 -10.21
N ILE A 22 -5.81 -11.80 -9.09
CA ILE A 22 -5.70 -10.44 -8.57
C ILE A 22 -4.97 -10.46 -7.23
N GLU A 23 -3.75 -9.95 -7.22
CA GLU A 23 -2.97 -9.68 -6.01
C GLU A 23 -3.16 -8.24 -5.57
N VAL A 24 -3.36 -8.01 -4.27
CA VAL A 24 -3.41 -6.67 -3.69
C VAL A 24 -2.33 -6.60 -2.62
N LYS A 25 -1.49 -5.57 -2.66
CA LYS A 25 -0.47 -5.27 -1.64
C LYS A 25 -0.73 -3.89 -1.06
N ALA A 26 -0.57 -3.74 0.25
CA ALA A 26 -0.65 -2.47 0.95
C ALA A 26 0.72 -2.03 1.43
N SER A 27 0.95 -0.73 1.37
CA SER A 27 2.09 -0.06 1.98
C SER A 27 1.62 1.25 2.60
N MET A 28 2.22 1.68 3.72
CA MET A 28 1.90 2.96 4.34
C MET A 28 3.18 3.64 4.80
N PHE A 29 3.30 4.93 4.50
CA PHE A 29 4.46 5.73 4.90
C PHE A 29 4.08 7.13 5.31
N GLU A 30 4.97 7.75 6.06
CA GLU A 30 4.92 9.15 6.42
C GLU A 30 6.07 9.89 5.73
N VAL A 31 5.77 11.06 5.18
CA VAL A 31 6.76 12.01 4.65
C VAL A 31 6.80 13.20 5.60
N GLN A 32 7.97 13.49 6.15
CA GLN A 32 8.21 14.64 7.01
C GLN A 32 9.53 15.31 6.61
N GLY A 33 9.44 16.48 5.99
CA GLY A 33 10.59 17.11 5.32
C GLY A 33 11.16 16.15 4.26
N ASP A 34 12.47 15.89 4.33
CA ASP A 34 13.17 14.96 3.42
C ASP A 34 13.19 13.51 3.92
N THR A 35 12.49 13.21 5.01
CA THR A 35 12.46 11.86 5.59
C THR A 35 11.20 11.12 5.20
N VAL A 36 11.37 9.89 4.70
CA VAL A 36 10.28 8.93 4.49
C VAL A 36 10.41 7.80 5.51
N ARG A 37 9.32 7.55 6.25
CA ARG A 37 9.25 6.50 7.27
C ARG A 37 8.17 5.50 6.93
N ASP A 38 8.50 4.22 7.01
CA ASP A 38 7.51 3.15 6.91
C ASP A 38 6.65 3.07 8.18
N LEU A 39 5.32 3.13 8.00
CA LEU A 39 4.35 3.07 9.09
C LEU A 39 3.79 1.66 9.34
N LEU A 40 4.04 0.69 8.45
CA LEU A 40 3.62 -0.71 8.63
C LEU A 40 4.66 -1.56 9.37
N LEU A 41 5.85 -1.03 9.61
CA LEU A 41 6.86 -1.66 10.46
C LEU A 41 6.71 -1.18 11.92
N PRO A 42 6.88 -2.08 12.91
CA PRO A 42 6.87 -1.69 14.30
C PRO A 42 7.99 -0.68 14.56
N SER A 43 7.68 0.39 15.30
CA SER A 43 8.70 1.38 15.67
C SER A 43 9.59 0.78 16.74
N VAL A 44 10.83 0.44 16.39
CA VAL A 44 11.75 -0.32 17.26
C VAL A 44 12.37 0.54 18.38
N SER A 45 11.92 1.77 18.61
CA SER A 45 12.50 2.63 19.65
C SER A 45 11.53 3.69 20.16
N SER A 46 11.62 3.93 21.46
CA SER A 46 10.96 5.00 22.23
C SER A 46 11.39 6.43 21.80
N ASN A 47 12.27 6.55 20.82
CA ASN A 47 12.58 7.80 20.14
C ASN A 47 11.94 7.79 18.76
N ALA A 48 10.77 8.47 18.65
CA ALA A 48 9.93 8.59 17.47
C ALA A 48 10.64 9.07 16.18
N SER A 49 11.91 9.47 16.27
CA SER A 49 12.75 9.99 15.19
C SER A 49 13.60 8.95 14.44
N SER A 50 13.58 7.67 14.88
CA SER A 50 14.56 6.65 14.43
C SER A 50 13.95 5.40 13.77
N GLY A 51 12.72 5.48 13.27
CA GLY A 51 12.10 4.41 12.49
C GLY A 51 12.88 4.08 11.19
N PRO A 52 12.65 2.91 10.58
CA PRO A 52 13.31 2.51 9.34
C PRO A 52 13.06 3.56 8.25
N ARG A 53 14.15 4.14 7.76
CA ARG A 53 14.13 5.18 6.72
C ARG A 53 14.08 4.53 5.35
N VAL A 54 13.12 4.98 4.54
CA VAL A 54 12.96 4.54 3.15
C VAL A 54 13.75 5.48 2.26
N SER A 55 14.56 4.94 1.36
CA SER A 55 15.34 5.76 0.42
C SER A 55 14.52 6.03 -0.84
N ILE A 56 14.51 7.29 -1.29
CA ILE A 56 13.89 7.68 -2.57
C ILE A 56 14.92 7.43 -3.66
N THR A 57 14.62 6.54 -4.59
CA THR A 57 15.48 6.26 -5.75
C THR A 57 15.14 7.16 -6.95
N ILE A 58 16.07 7.24 -7.91
CA ILE A 58 15.91 7.99 -9.16
C ILE A 58 14.65 7.49 -9.89
N GLY A 59 13.68 8.38 -10.11
CA GLY A 59 12.36 8.06 -10.66
C GLY A 59 11.21 8.04 -9.64
N GLY A 60 11.46 8.40 -8.37
CA GLY A 60 10.42 8.52 -7.35
C GLY A 60 9.98 7.18 -6.74
N LYS A 61 10.73 6.11 -6.99
CA LYS A 61 10.45 4.79 -6.43
C LYS A 61 10.99 4.72 -4.99
N LEU A 62 10.12 4.33 -4.07
CA LEU A 62 10.44 4.10 -2.67
C LEU A 62 10.97 2.66 -2.51
N ASP A 63 12.30 2.50 -2.44
CA ASP A 63 12.92 1.20 -2.14
C ASP A 63 13.06 1.03 -0.62
N GLY A 64 12.73 -0.17 -0.14
CA GLY A 64 12.72 -0.49 1.30
C GLY A 64 11.40 -0.23 2.02
N LEU A 65 10.36 0.20 1.31
CA LEU A 65 9.01 0.28 1.86
C LEU A 65 8.41 -1.12 1.99
N SER A 66 7.87 -1.45 3.17
CA SER A 66 7.22 -2.72 3.39
C SER A 66 5.89 -2.80 2.64
N GLU A 67 5.75 -3.89 1.89
CA GLU A 67 4.51 -4.24 1.20
C GLU A 67 3.92 -5.49 1.85
N LYS A 68 2.66 -5.39 2.26
CA LYS A 68 1.92 -6.48 2.90
C LYS A 68 0.83 -6.97 1.95
N VAL A 69 0.81 -8.26 1.65
CA VAL A 69 -0.30 -8.86 0.87
C VAL A 69 -1.62 -8.65 1.62
N VAL A 70 -2.65 -8.24 0.89
CA VAL A 70 -3.99 -7.96 1.39
C VAL A 70 -5.02 -8.82 0.70
N ASP A 71 -5.48 -9.80 1.44
CA ASP A 71 -6.37 -10.87 1.01
C ASP A 71 -7.83 -10.56 1.35
N THR A 72 -8.08 -9.64 2.30
CA THR A 72 -9.42 -9.16 2.67
C THR A 72 -9.45 -7.64 2.87
N ASP A 73 -10.63 -7.06 2.71
CA ASP A 73 -10.92 -5.66 3.06
C ASP A 73 -10.61 -5.37 4.54
N LYS A 74 -10.99 -6.28 5.44
CA LYS A 74 -10.67 -6.19 6.88
C LYS A 74 -9.17 -6.07 7.14
N LYS A 75 -8.34 -6.81 6.41
CA LYS A 75 -6.87 -6.73 6.52
C LYS A 75 -6.34 -5.38 6.02
N ALA A 76 -6.92 -4.82 4.96
CA ALA A 76 -6.55 -3.48 4.48
C ALA A 76 -6.85 -2.41 5.54
N VAL A 77 -8.04 -2.47 6.14
CA VAL A 77 -8.46 -1.55 7.21
C VAL A 77 -7.59 -1.73 8.46
N ALA A 78 -7.25 -2.97 8.82
CA ALA A 78 -6.36 -3.24 9.95
C ALA A 78 -4.95 -2.66 9.73
N LEU A 79 -4.40 -2.77 8.51
CA LEU A 79 -3.10 -2.18 8.17
C LEU A 79 -3.14 -0.65 8.18
N LEU A 80 -4.24 -0.03 7.71
CA LEU A 80 -4.42 1.41 7.81
C LEU A 80 -4.43 1.86 9.29
N ARG A 81 -5.19 1.17 10.15
CA ARG A 81 -5.24 1.47 11.59
C ARG A 81 -3.89 1.29 12.26
N LEU A 82 -3.15 0.23 11.90
CA LEU A 82 -1.78 0.00 12.36
C LEU A 82 -0.88 1.16 11.99
N GLY A 83 -0.88 1.60 10.72
CA GLY A 83 -0.02 2.70 10.30
C GLY A 83 -0.38 4.02 10.96
N PHE A 84 -1.67 4.30 11.22
CA PHE A 84 -2.06 5.44 12.05
C PHE A 84 -1.57 5.36 13.49
N SER A 85 -1.53 4.16 14.09
CA SER A 85 -0.99 3.99 15.44
C SER A 85 0.53 4.17 15.51
N ASN A 86 1.22 3.99 14.38
CA ASN A 86 2.67 4.15 14.26
C ASN A 86 3.10 5.54 13.79
N ARG A 87 2.16 6.46 13.53
CA ARG A 87 2.46 7.81 13.04
C ARG A 87 3.33 8.58 14.04
N SER A 88 4.15 9.50 13.53
CA SER A 88 4.90 10.39 14.41
C SER A 88 3.95 11.33 15.17
N PRO A 89 4.31 11.78 16.39
CA PRO A 89 3.58 12.83 17.07
C PRO A 89 3.49 14.09 16.17
N PRO A 90 2.42 14.88 16.29
CA PRO A 90 2.30 16.14 15.54
C PRO A 90 3.52 17.03 15.80
N HIS A 91 4.24 17.41 14.75
CA HIS A 91 5.37 18.33 14.83
C HIS A 91 5.03 19.58 14.00
N PRO A 92 5.22 20.79 14.55
CA PRO A 92 4.79 22.03 13.88
C PRO A 92 5.60 22.35 12.62
N ASN A 93 6.84 21.86 12.50
CA ASN A 93 7.67 22.01 11.29
C ASN A 93 8.81 20.98 11.21
N PRO A 94 9.01 20.29 10.08
CA PRO A 94 8.14 20.27 8.91
C PRO A 94 6.84 19.48 9.17
N PRO A 95 5.74 19.82 8.48
CA PRO A 95 4.50 19.05 8.56
C PRO A 95 4.71 17.61 8.07
N SER A 96 3.94 16.69 8.63
CA SER A 96 3.94 15.27 8.26
C SER A 96 2.75 14.96 7.35
N HIS A 97 2.99 14.22 6.27
CA HIS A 97 1.96 13.69 5.38
C HIS A 97 1.94 12.17 5.43
N GLN A 98 0.77 11.55 5.65
CA GLN A 98 0.64 10.10 5.63
C GLN A 98 0.05 9.64 4.30
N VAL A 99 0.64 8.60 3.72
CA VAL A 99 0.18 8.00 2.47
C VAL A 99 -0.09 6.53 2.71
N PHE A 100 -1.33 6.10 2.49
CA PHE A 100 -1.70 4.70 2.43
C PHE A 100 -1.94 4.30 0.97
N ARG A 101 -1.19 3.32 0.48
CA ARG A 101 -1.20 2.87 -0.92
C ARG A 101 -1.66 1.42 -1.01
N LEU A 102 -2.59 1.18 -1.94
CA LEU A 102 -2.94 -0.17 -2.41
C LEU A 102 -2.44 -0.35 -3.83
N THR A 103 -1.53 -1.31 -4.02
CA THR A 103 -1.05 -1.78 -5.31
C THR A 103 -1.87 -2.98 -5.74
N VAL A 104 -2.53 -2.90 -6.89
CA VAL A 104 -3.33 -3.98 -7.45
C VAL A 104 -2.64 -4.52 -8.69
N THR A 105 -2.24 -5.79 -8.65
CA THR A 105 -1.70 -6.52 -9.80
C THR A 105 -2.76 -7.51 -10.27
N SER A 106 -3.10 -7.44 -11.55
CA SER A 106 -4.06 -8.36 -12.16
C SER A 106 -3.41 -9.09 -13.32
N THR A 107 -3.58 -10.41 -13.37
CA THR A 107 -3.09 -11.26 -14.43
C THR A 107 -4.26 -12.09 -14.95
N PRO A 108 -4.59 -12.02 -16.25
CA PRO A 108 -5.63 -12.86 -16.82
C PRO A 108 -5.34 -14.34 -16.58
N ARG A 109 -6.33 -15.10 -16.09
CA ARG A 109 -6.30 -16.55 -16.20
C ARG A 109 -6.69 -16.89 -17.62
N GLY A 110 -5.71 -17.19 -18.48
CA GLY A 110 -6.00 -17.63 -19.84
C GLY A 110 -6.82 -18.93 -19.83
N PRO A 111 -7.57 -19.25 -20.91
CA PRO A 111 -7.85 -20.65 -21.20
C PRO A 111 -6.50 -21.38 -21.34
N SER A 112 -6.43 -22.66 -21.02
CA SER A 112 -5.23 -23.49 -21.19
C SER A 112 -4.72 -23.62 -22.64
N ASP A 113 -5.22 -22.82 -23.58
CA ASP A 113 -4.84 -22.82 -24.98
C ASP A 113 -4.41 -21.43 -25.45
N SER A 114 -3.12 -21.36 -25.76
CA SER A 114 -2.47 -20.68 -26.88
C SER A 114 -2.87 -19.23 -27.22
N SER A 115 -1.89 -18.35 -27.00
CA SER A 115 -1.67 -17.04 -27.64
C SER A 115 -2.79 -16.01 -27.52
N MET A 116 -2.70 -15.10 -26.53
CA MET A 116 -2.91 -13.65 -26.73
C MET A 116 -2.19 -12.85 -25.63
N HIS A 117 -1.65 -11.70 -26.01
CA HIS A 117 -0.83 -10.77 -25.23
C HIS A 117 -1.54 -10.34 -23.92
N ALA A 118 -1.05 -10.80 -22.76
CA ALA A 118 -1.58 -10.38 -21.46
C ALA A 118 -0.98 -9.04 -21.05
N GLY A 119 -1.73 -7.95 -21.26
CA GLY A 119 -1.39 -6.64 -20.72
C GLY A 119 -1.50 -6.64 -19.20
N VAL A 120 -0.38 -6.38 -18.51
CA VAL A 120 -0.34 -6.20 -17.05
C VAL A 120 -0.81 -4.77 -16.76
N GLY A 121 -2.08 -4.63 -16.36
CA GLY A 121 -2.63 -3.37 -15.86
C GLY A 121 -2.38 -3.25 -14.36
N GLY A 122 -1.45 -2.38 -13.95
CA GLY A 122 -1.27 -1.99 -12.55
C GLY A 122 -2.14 -0.77 -12.22
N LEU A 123 -3.02 -0.90 -11.22
CA LEU A 123 -3.77 0.24 -10.68
C LEU A 123 -3.18 0.60 -9.30
N THR A 124 -2.82 1.87 -9.12
CA THR A 124 -2.37 2.41 -7.83
C THR A 124 -3.45 3.34 -7.29
N LEU A 125 -4.03 3.03 -6.13
CA LEU A 125 -4.89 3.95 -5.40
C LEU A 125 -4.06 4.69 -4.35
N VAL A 126 -3.98 6.01 -4.48
CA VAL A 126 -3.34 6.92 -3.52
C VAL A 126 -4.44 7.73 -2.84
N LEU A 127 -4.47 7.69 -1.51
CA LEU A 127 -5.37 8.51 -0.69
C LEU A 127 -4.53 9.48 0.12
N LEU A 128 -4.86 10.78 0.00
CA LEU A 128 -4.24 11.91 0.68
C LEU A 128 -5.11 12.38 1.84
#